data_AF-A0AAW3LZN3-F1
#
_entry.id   AF-A0AAW3LZN3-F1
#
_cell.length_a   1.000
_cell.length_b   1.000
_cell.length_c   1.000
_cell.angle_alpha   90.00
_cell.angle_beta   90.00
_cell.angle_gamma   90.00
#
_symmetry.space_group_name_H-M   'P 1'
#
loop_
_entity.id
_entity.type
_entity.pdbx_description
1 polymer ?
#
loop_
_entity_poly.entity_id
_entity_poly.type
_entity_poly.pdbx_seq_one_letter_code
_entity_poly.pdbx_strand_id
1 'polypeptide(L)' 'MRKNYVIEYKLHGESKQEPLNYGPDEKIPISEFTAYSALVMKHCGLDSGESKRQDVYEQANKAGITDVKLVESA' A
#
# COMPACT_ATOMS: atom_id res chain seq x y z
N MET A 1 -16.67 1.09 -17.27
CA MET A 1 -16.73 1.86 -16.02
C MET A 1 -15.42 1.63 -15.28
N ARG A 2 -14.65 2.69 -15.00
CA ARG A 2 -13.41 2.60 -14.23
C ARG A 2 -13.80 2.43 -12.76
N LYS A 3 -13.47 1.28 -12.16
CA LYS A 3 -13.63 1.09 -10.72
C LYS A 3 -12.48 1.82 -10.04
N ASN A 4 -12.79 2.85 -9.26
CA ASN A 4 -11.78 3.52 -8.45
C ASN A 4 -11.59 2.68 -7.19
N TYR A 5 -10.36 2.42 -6.75
CA TYR A 5 -10.10 1.75 -5.48
C TYR A 5 -9.35 2.70 -4.55
N VAL A 6 -9.68 2.63 -3.27
CA VAL A 6 -8.94 3.29 -2.20
C VAL A 6 -8.33 2.25 -1.28
N ILE A 7 -7.14 2.53 -0.80
CA ILE A 7 -6.47 1.81 0.27
C ILE A 7 -6.82 2.51 1.58
N GLU A 8 -7.57 1.84 2.45
CA GLU A 8 -7.74 2.26 3.84
C GLU A 8 -6.65 1.59 4.68
N TYR A 9 -6.05 2.34 5.60
CA TYR A 9 -5.00 1.83 6.50
C TYR A 9 -4.90 2.71 7.74
N LYS A 10 -4.19 2.23 8.76
CA LYS A 10 -3.76 3.05 9.89
C LYS A 10 -2.27 3.35 9.78
N LEU A 11 -1.89 4.61 9.98
CA LEU A 11 -0.51 5.04 10.13
C LEU A 11 -0.29 5.52 11.56
N HIS A 12 0.55 4.82 12.32
CA HIS A 12 0.77 5.10 13.76
C HIS A 12 -0.55 5.16 14.57
N GLY A 13 -1.53 4.32 14.20
CA GLY A 13 -2.84 4.26 14.85
C GLY A 13 -3.88 5.22 14.29
N GLU A 14 -3.51 6.17 13.42
CA GLU A 14 -4.44 7.10 12.77
C GLU A 14 -4.98 6.53 11.46
N SER A 15 -6.30 6.55 11.28
CA SER A 15 -6.93 6.14 10.03
C SER A 15 -6.58 7.10 8.88
N LYS A 16 -6.16 6.53 7.75
CA LYS A 16 -5.83 7.22 6.50
C LYS A 16 -6.48 6.50 5.32
N GLN A 17 -6.64 7.23 4.22
CA GLN A 17 -7.10 6.70 2.96
C GLN A 17 -6.20 7.21 1.83
N GLU A 18 -5.90 6.34 0.87
CA GLU A 18 -5.08 6.67 -0.30
C GLU A 18 -5.67 6.08 -1.57
N PRO A 19 -5.73 6.84 -2.68
CA PRO A 19 -6.19 6.26 -3.92
C PRO A 19 -5.17 5.24 -4.45
N LEU A 20 -5.65 4.09 -4.92
CA LEU A 20 -4.83 3.11 -5.61
C LEU A 20 -4.61 3.55 -7.07
N ASN A 21 -3.81 4.61 -7.27
CA ASN A 21 -3.48 5.18 -8.59
C ASN A 21 -2.09 4.79 -9.10
N TYR A 22 -1.45 3.79 -8.50
CA TYR A 22 -0.06 3.43 -8.80
C TYR A 22 0.04 2.41 -9.94
N GLY A 23 0.31 2.89 -11.15
CA GLY A 23 0.56 2.08 -12.35
C GLY A 23 -0.50 2.26 -13.45
N PRO A 24 -0.28 1.68 -14.65
CA PRO A 24 -1.29 1.73 -15.72
C PRO A 24 -2.55 0.95 -15.31
N ASP A 25 -3.70 1.61 -15.46
CA ASP A 25 -5.02 1.24 -14.92
C ASP A 25 -5.49 -0.20 -15.16
N GLU A 26 -5.01 -0.86 -16.21
CA GLU A 26 -5.54 -2.16 -16.66
C GLU A 26 -4.79 -3.38 -16.09
N LYS A 27 -3.71 -3.19 -15.33
CA LYS A 27 -2.85 -4.30 -14.90
C LYS A 27 -2.51 -4.34 -13.42
N ILE A 28 -3.07 -3.44 -12.60
CA ILE A 28 -2.78 -3.43 -11.17
C ILE A 28 -3.49 -4.62 -10.52
N PRO A 29 -2.78 -5.64 -10.02
CA PRO A 29 -3.43 -6.72 -9.29
C PRO A 29 -4.03 -6.13 -8.00
N ILE A 30 -5.35 -6.24 -7.84
CA ILE A 30 -6.04 -5.82 -6.62
C ILE A 30 -5.81 -6.91 -5.58
N SER A 31 -4.70 -6.78 -4.84
CA SER A 31 -4.32 -7.72 -3.79
C SER A 31 -3.82 -6.95 -2.58
N GLU A 32 -3.95 -7.55 -1.40
CA GLU A 32 -3.40 -7.01 -0.15
C GLU A 32 -1.91 -6.67 -0.30
N PHE A 33 -1.14 -7.56 -0.93
CA PHE A 33 0.28 -7.33 -1.23
C PHE A 33 0.53 -6.05 -2.04
N THR A 34 -0.31 -5.78 -3.04
CA THR A 34 -0.20 -4.56 -3.86
C THR A 34 -0.48 -3.31 -3.04
N ALA A 35 -1.46 -3.36 -2.13
CA ALA A 35 -1.76 -2.25 -1.24
C ALA A 35 -0.60 -1.96 -0.27
N TYR A 36 -0.05 -2.99 0.36
CA TYR A 36 1.14 -2.86 1.21
C TYR A 36 2.34 -2.31 0.44
N SER A 37 2.59 -2.83 -0.76
CA SER A 37 3.69 -2.36 -1.61
C SER A 37 3.54 -0.88 -1.96
N ALA A 38 2.32 -0.44 -2.30
CA ALA A 38 2.03 0.97 -2.59
C ALA A 38 2.24 1.87 -1.36
N LEU A 39 1.77 1.45 -0.19
CA LEU A 39 1.91 2.21 1.06
C LEU A 39 3.38 2.29 1.51
N VAL A 40 4.14 1.20 1.40
CA VAL A 40 5.57 1.16 1.73
C VAL A 40 6.37 2.09 0.82
N MET A 41 6.13 2.04 -0.50
CA MET A 41 6.76 2.95 -1.45
C MET A 41 6.45 4.42 -1.13
N LYS A 42 5.24 4.72 -0.67
CA LYS A 42 4.83 6.09 -0.34
C LYS A 42 5.46 6.62 0.96
N HIS A 43 5.48 5.82 2.03
CA HIS A 43 5.80 6.29 3.38
C HIS A 43 7.23 6.01 3.84
N CYS A 44 7.84 4.92 3.38
CA CYS A 44 9.20 4.56 3.80
C CYS A 44 10.24 4.75 2.69
N GLY A 45 9.81 4.76 1.43
CA GLY A 45 10.71 4.41 0.33
C GLY A 45 11.16 2.94 0.49
N LEU A 46 11.53 2.29 -0.60
CA LEU A 46 12.26 1.03 -0.46
C LEU A 46 13.63 1.42 0.06
N ASP A 47 13.91 1.11 1.33
CA ASP A 47 15.19 1.39 1.96
C ASP A 47 16.30 0.88 1.04
N SER A 48 17.20 1.77 0.61
CA SER A 48 18.21 1.47 -0.43
C SER A 48 19.30 0.46 0.04
N GLY A 49 19.18 -0.06 1.26
CA GLY A 49 20.01 -1.12 1.81
C GLY A 49 19.69 -2.48 1.20
N GLU A 50 20.75 -3.24 0.92
CA GLU A 50 20.82 -4.56 0.26
C GLU A 50 19.49 -5.22 -0.16
N SER A 51 19.39 -5.46 -1.47
CA SER A 51 18.28 -6.04 -2.25
C SER A 51 17.77 -7.43 -1.82
N LYS A 52 18.20 -7.98 -0.68
CA LYS A 52 17.71 -9.26 -0.17
C LYS A 52 16.40 -9.06 0.59
N ARG A 53 15.35 -8.77 -0.19
CA ARG A 53 13.93 -9.01 0.16
C ARG A 53 13.57 -8.62 1.60
N GLN A 54 13.53 -7.34 1.89
CA GLN A 54 12.74 -6.89 3.03
C GLN A 54 11.27 -7.18 2.70
N ASP A 55 10.63 -8.03 3.50
CA ASP A 55 9.21 -8.34 3.38
C ASP A 55 8.40 -7.03 3.44
N VAL A 56 7.48 -6.82 2.49
CA VAL A 56 6.64 -5.62 2.43
C VAL A 56 5.80 -5.45 3.70
N TYR A 57 5.42 -6.54 4.34
CA TYR A 57 4.69 -6.52 5.61
C TYR A 57 5.58 -6.08 6.77
N GLU A 58 6.85 -6.50 6.79
CA GLU A 58 7.81 -6.04 7.80
C GLU A 58 8.11 -4.55 7.66
N GLN A 59 8.29 -4.07 6.42
CA GLN A 59 8.50 -2.65 6.15
C GLN A 59 7.28 -1.82 6.55
N ALA A 60 6.09 -2.30 6.22
CA ALA A 60 4.84 -1.66 6.64
C ALA A 60 4.73 -1.60 8.17
N ASN A 61 5.05 -2.69 8.88
CA ASN A 61 5.03 -2.69 10.34
C ASN A 61 6.05 -1.70 10.93
N LYS A 62 7.28 -1.64 10.41
CA LYS A 62 8.29 -0.62 10.80
C LYS A 62 7.80 0.80 10.56
N ALA A 63 7.05 1.02 9.48
CA ALA A 63 6.42 2.30 9.16
C ALA A 63 5.22 2.63 10.05
N GLY A 64 4.76 1.70 10.91
CA GLY A 64 3.52 1.84 11.66
C GLY A 64 2.26 1.73 10.81
N ILE A 65 2.35 1.12 9.62
CA ILE A 65 1.23 0.84 8.72
C ILE A 65 0.55 -0.46 9.16
N THR A 66 -0.74 -0.40 9.44
CA THR A 66 -1.57 -1.53 9.90
C THR A 66 -2.99 -1.46 9.31
N ASP A 67 -3.79 -2.50 9.52
CA ASP A 67 -5.21 -2.57 9.13
C ASP A 67 -5.48 -2.23 7.64
N VAL A 68 -4.57 -2.63 6.74
CA VAL A 68 -4.65 -2.31 5.32
C VAL A 68 -5.82 -3.05 4.66
N LYS A 69 -6.69 -2.30 3.97
CA LYS A 69 -7.85 -2.80 3.24
C LYS A 69 -7.99 -2.10 1.90
N LEU A 70 -8.35 -2.87 0.87
CA LEU A 70 -8.73 -2.33 -0.43
C LEU A 70 -10.25 -2.22 -0.50
N VAL A 71 -10.75 -1.02 -0.80
CA VAL A 71 -12.18 -0.73 -0.88
C VAL A 71 -12.46 -0.15 -2.25
N GLU A 72 -13.52 -0.66 -2.90
CA GLU A 72 -14.04 -0.07 -4.13
C GLU A 72 -14.65 1.29 -3.79
N SER A 73 -14.07 2.35 -4.35
CA SER A 73 -14.63 3.70 -4.30
C SER A 73 -15.87 3.75 -5.19
N ALA A 74 -16.98 4.16 -4.59
CA ALA A 74 -18.26 4.40 -5.27
C ALA A 74 -18.15 5.50 -6.34
#